data_AF-A0A841H3N1-F1
#
_entry.id   AF-A0A841H3N1-F1
#
_cell.length_a   1.000
_cell.length_b   1.000
_cell.length_c   1.000
_cell.angle_alpha   90.00
_cell.angle_beta   90.00
_cell.angle_gamma   90.00
#
_symmetry.space_group_name_H-M   'P 1'
#
loop_
_entity.id
_entity.type
_entity.pdbx_description
1 polymer ?
#
loop_
_entity_poly.entity_id
_entity_poly.type
_entity_poly.pdbx_seq_one_letter_code
_entity_poly.pdbx_strand_id
1 'polypeptide(L)'
;MTSNNMPDMTGVMLPGGRYAPITDAIGFLEADFAQVVEADSRWRASLGGYRSRPVSGTLPTLLDSLLPLTAPLSRHVWVETTGSWTAYFDNFVDGSDTFGPVSYLARQLGCRGFAIGCREGTPARDAARSFAMYGAEQTDWLNVVRSVAAVQEDGRWTWSAQGAPQPFEDVTTYQRRLVRDRLTPGMLAAYCGALGIRPFDESFYGAAGQITQNIRAMQNVRTETLQQARARHGLE
;
A
#
# COMPACT_ATOMS: atom_id res chain seq x y z
N MET A 1 20.02 32.77 5.49
CA MET A 1 19.94 31.80 4.39
C MET A 1 20.18 30.42 4.97
N THR A 2 19.13 29.79 5.50
CA THR A 2 19.19 28.44 6.06
C THR A 2 18.96 27.47 4.92
N SER A 3 20.04 26.78 4.53
CA SER A 3 19.98 25.63 3.62
C SER A 3 19.08 24.58 4.25
N ASN A 4 17.89 24.44 3.67
CA ASN A 4 16.94 23.39 4.04
C ASN A 4 17.45 22.11 3.38
N ASN A 5 18.12 21.26 4.15
CA ASN A 5 18.66 20.00 3.69
C ASN A 5 17.47 19.07 3.40
N MET A 6 16.98 19.06 2.15
CA MET A 6 16.04 18.03 1.71
C MET A 6 16.73 16.68 1.89
N PRO A 7 16.11 15.71 2.59
CA PRO A 7 16.67 14.37 2.66
C PRO A 7 16.78 13.81 1.24
N ASP A 8 17.87 13.09 0.98
CA ASP A 8 18.10 12.37 -0.26
C ASP A 8 16.89 11.48 -0.57
N MET A 9 16.14 11.86 -1.61
CA MET A 9 14.89 11.21 -2.01
C MET A 9 15.12 10.03 -2.98
N THR A 10 16.37 9.54 -3.09
CA THR A 10 16.65 8.33 -3.87
C THR A 10 16.18 7.09 -3.10
N GLY A 11 14.92 6.70 -3.36
CA GLY A 11 14.33 5.46 -2.83
C GLY A 11 13.07 5.73 -2.01
N VAL A 12 11.99 6.15 -2.68
CA VAL A 12 10.71 6.49 -2.02
C VAL A 12 9.89 5.26 -1.68
N MET A 13 10.52 4.38 -0.93
CA MET A 13 9.98 3.19 -0.29
C MET A 13 10.75 3.00 1.02
N LEU A 14 10.38 2.03 1.86
CA LEU A 14 11.26 1.60 2.95
C LEU A 14 12.72 1.54 2.48
N PRO A 15 13.71 2.00 3.28
CA PRO A 15 15.07 2.26 2.84
C PRO A 15 15.61 1.23 1.85
N GLY A 16 15.97 1.68 0.64
CA GLY A 16 16.56 0.84 -0.42
C GLY A 16 15.60 -0.05 -1.20
N GLY A 17 14.28 0.09 -1.02
CA GLY A 17 13.29 -0.71 -1.74
C GLY A 17 13.41 -2.20 -1.45
N ARG A 18 14.04 -2.60 -0.33
CA ARG A 18 14.43 -3.98 0.02
C ARG A 18 13.29 -5.00 -0.15
N TYR A 19 12.08 -4.60 0.21
CA TYR A 19 10.88 -5.46 0.18
C TYR A 19 10.00 -5.25 -1.06
N ALA A 20 10.41 -4.43 -2.04
CA ALA A 20 9.71 -4.39 -3.33
C ALA A 20 9.69 -5.81 -3.95
N PRO A 21 8.55 -6.25 -4.54
CA PRO A 21 7.42 -5.41 -4.94
C PRO A 21 6.32 -5.23 -3.87
N ILE A 22 6.35 -5.94 -2.73
CA ILE A 22 5.25 -5.93 -1.74
C ILE A 22 5.17 -4.65 -0.90
N THR A 23 6.05 -3.70 -1.15
CA THR A 23 5.98 -2.36 -0.57
C THR A 23 5.64 -1.29 -1.61
N ASP A 24 5.51 -1.67 -2.91
CA ASP A 24 5.21 -0.72 -4.01
C ASP A 24 3.82 -0.10 -3.82
N ALA A 25 2.97 -0.76 -3.04
CA ALA A 25 1.71 -0.22 -2.54
C ALA A 25 1.56 -0.54 -1.05
N ILE A 26 0.93 0.37 -0.31
CA ILE A 26 0.64 0.22 1.11
C ILE A 26 -0.79 0.69 1.37
N GLY A 27 -1.55 -0.13 2.10
CA GLY A 27 -2.90 0.20 2.53
C GLY A 27 -2.92 0.68 3.97
N PHE A 28 -3.88 1.54 4.32
CA PHE A 28 -4.07 2.07 5.67
C PHE A 28 -5.56 2.18 5.99
N LEU A 29 -5.93 1.84 7.23
CA LEU A 29 -7.24 2.11 7.80
C LEU A 29 -7.08 3.04 9.01
N GLU A 30 -7.87 4.10 9.08
CA GLU A 30 -7.88 5.04 10.21
C GLU A 30 -8.72 4.45 11.35
N ALA A 31 -8.23 3.37 11.93
CA ALA A 31 -8.82 2.68 13.05
C ALA A 31 -7.72 2.01 13.88
N ASP A 32 -8.02 1.77 15.15
CA ASP A 32 -7.12 1.08 16.08
C ASP A 32 -6.78 -0.34 15.57
N PHE A 33 -5.55 -0.76 15.83
CA PHE A 33 -5.03 -2.04 15.38
C PHE A 33 -5.91 -3.22 15.81
N ALA A 34 -6.39 -3.23 17.06
CA ALA A 34 -7.24 -4.31 17.55
C ALA A 34 -8.60 -4.32 16.85
N GLN A 35 -9.18 -3.15 16.56
CA GLN A 35 -10.45 -3.04 15.83
C GLN A 35 -10.31 -3.57 14.40
N VAL A 36 -9.22 -3.24 13.70
CA VAL A 36 -8.95 -3.70 12.34
C VAL A 36 -8.73 -5.21 12.30
N VAL A 37 -7.92 -5.73 13.23
CA VAL A 37 -7.65 -7.18 13.34
C VAL A 37 -8.92 -7.96 13.63
N GLU A 38 -9.75 -7.47 14.54
CA GLU A 38 -11.02 -8.11 14.87
C GLU A 38 -11.98 -8.12 13.67
N ALA A 39 -12.09 -6.98 12.96
CA ALA A 39 -12.92 -6.85 11.77
C ALA A 39 -12.47 -7.78 10.62
N ASP A 40 -11.18 -7.79 10.29
CA ASP A 40 -10.63 -8.73 9.31
C ASP A 40 -10.88 -10.18 9.76
N SER A 41 -10.61 -10.52 11.02
CA SER A 41 -10.83 -11.88 11.53
C SER A 41 -12.27 -12.34 11.38
N ARG A 42 -13.26 -11.48 11.70
CA ARG A 42 -14.68 -11.77 11.50
C ARG A 42 -15.03 -11.98 10.02
N TRP A 43 -14.52 -11.11 9.15
CA TRP A 43 -14.73 -11.22 7.71
C TRP A 43 -14.13 -12.52 7.14
N ARG A 44 -12.90 -12.86 7.51
CA ARG A 44 -12.22 -14.07 7.03
C ARG A 44 -12.86 -15.33 7.59
N ALA A 45 -13.37 -15.29 8.82
CA ALA A 45 -14.17 -16.38 9.39
C ALA A 45 -15.46 -16.62 8.59
N SER A 46 -16.14 -15.57 8.11
CA SER A 46 -17.36 -15.72 7.32
C SER A 46 -17.11 -16.31 5.92
N LEU A 47 -15.94 -16.08 5.35
CA LEU A 47 -15.52 -16.70 4.07
C LEU A 47 -15.06 -18.16 4.25
N GLY A 48 -14.51 -18.47 5.43
CA GLY A 48 -13.90 -19.75 5.77
C GLY A 48 -12.59 -20.01 5.04
N GLY A 49 -11.79 -20.96 5.55
CA GLY A 49 -10.53 -21.32 4.92
C GLY A 49 -9.41 -20.31 5.12
N TYR A 50 -9.49 -19.50 6.18
CA TYR A 50 -8.43 -18.61 6.61
C TYR A 50 -7.95 -18.98 8.01
N ARG A 51 -6.66 -18.78 8.27
CA ARG A 51 -6.06 -18.88 9.60
C ARG A 51 -5.29 -17.60 9.88
N SER A 52 -5.51 -17.04 11.06
CA SER A 52 -4.82 -15.84 11.51
C SER A 52 -4.00 -16.16 12.75
N ARG A 53 -2.84 -15.51 12.89
CA ARG A 53 -2.01 -15.57 14.10
C ARG A 53 -1.34 -14.22 14.36
N PRO A 54 -1.09 -13.86 15.63
CA PRO A 54 -0.27 -12.70 15.93
C PRO A 54 1.17 -12.93 15.46
N VAL A 55 1.85 -11.84 15.14
CA VAL A 55 3.28 -11.75 14.90
C VAL A 55 3.78 -10.45 15.53
N SER A 56 5.03 -10.44 15.99
CA SER A 56 5.61 -9.26 16.63
C SER A 56 7.07 -9.12 16.26
N GLY A 57 7.54 -7.88 16.15
CA GLY A 57 8.92 -7.57 15.77
C GLY A 57 9.01 -6.22 15.09
N THR A 58 10.16 -5.94 14.49
CA THR A 58 10.31 -4.75 13.64
C THR A 58 9.53 -4.91 12.34
N LEU A 59 9.29 -3.83 11.62
CA LEU A 59 8.63 -3.90 10.31
C LEU A 59 9.28 -4.92 9.36
N PRO A 60 10.63 -5.01 9.22
CA PRO A 60 11.27 -6.10 8.47
C PRO A 60 10.84 -7.51 8.91
N THR A 61 10.75 -7.78 10.22
CA THR A 61 10.28 -9.08 10.73
C THR A 61 8.81 -9.35 10.35
N LEU A 62 7.96 -8.32 10.40
CA LEU A 62 6.56 -8.41 10.00
C LEU A 62 6.44 -8.68 8.48
N LEU A 63 7.24 -8.01 7.65
CA LEU A 63 7.26 -8.22 6.20
C LEU A 63 7.88 -9.57 5.80
N ASP A 64 8.90 -10.05 6.51
CA ASP A 64 9.47 -11.39 6.30
C ASP A 64 8.43 -12.49 6.50
N SER A 65 7.42 -12.26 7.35
CA SER A 65 6.34 -13.22 7.58
C SER A 65 5.42 -13.44 6.36
N LEU A 66 5.47 -12.52 5.38
CA LEU A 66 4.74 -12.65 4.10
C LEU A 66 5.46 -13.58 3.11
N LEU A 67 6.74 -13.87 3.32
CA LEU A 67 7.54 -14.67 2.40
C LEU A 67 7.22 -16.18 2.49
N PRO A 68 7.30 -16.94 1.38
CA PRO A 68 7.51 -16.49 0.00
C PRO A 68 6.31 -15.74 -0.61
N LEU A 69 6.55 -15.04 -1.71
CA LEU A 69 5.50 -14.34 -2.46
C LEU A 69 4.69 -15.34 -3.30
N THR A 70 3.38 -15.11 -3.47
CA THR A 70 2.51 -16.01 -4.23
C THR A 70 1.59 -15.30 -5.23
N ALA A 71 1.25 -15.96 -6.33
CA ALA A 71 0.11 -15.62 -7.20
C ALA A 71 -0.76 -16.86 -7.42
N PRO A 72 -2.06 -16.82 -7.10
CA PRO A 72 -2.78 -15.71 -6.43
C PRO A 72 -2.24 -15.39 -5.01
N LEU A 73 -2.60 -14.20 -4.50
CA LEU A 73 -2.23 -13.77 -3.14
C LEU A 73 -2.80 -14.75 -2.10
N SER A 74 -2.01 -15.08 -1.09
CA SER A 74 -2.40 -16.08 -0.07
C SER A 74 -2.24 -15.59 1.36
N ARG A 75 -1.47 -14.52 1.59
CA ARG A 75 -1.22 -13.96 2.92
C ARG A 75 -1.24 -12.46 2.91
N HIS A 76 -1.73 -11.91 4.00
CA HIS A 76 -1.62 -10.49 4.31
C HIS A 76 -1.29 -10.29 5.79
N VAL A 77 -0.73 -9.12 6.10
CA VAL A 77 -0.43 -8.70 7.46
C VAL A 77 -1.00 -7.31 7.69
N TRP A 78 -1.74 -7.16 8.78
CA TRP A 78 -2.05 -5.85 9.36
C TRP A 78 -0.96 -5.50 10.35
N VAL A 79 -0.49 -4.26 10.34
CA VAL A 79 0.63 -3.76 11.17
C VAL A 79 0.16 -2.53 11.93
N GLU A 80 0.34 -2.55 13.24
CA GLU A 80 0.13 -1.40 14.12
C GLU A 80 1.00 -0.22 13.66
N THR A 81 0.53 1.01 13.86
CA THR A 81 1.37 2.21 13.68
C THR A 81 1.39 3.05 14.95
N THR A 82 2.31 4.00 15.00
CA THR A 82 2.41 5.00 16.08
C THR A 82 1.27 6.03 16.09
N GLY A 83 0.41 6.05 15.06
CA GLY A 83 -0.73 6.96 14.92
C GLY A 83 -2.08 6.26 14.97
N SER A 84 -3.13 6.95 14.53
CA SER A 84 -4.50 6.43 14.43
C SER A 84 -4.73 5.47 13.26
N TRP A 85 -3.65 5.03 12.59
CA TRP A 85 -3.73 4.22 11.38
C TRP A 85 -3.23 2.79 11.64
N THR A 86 -3.78 1.85 10.90
CA THR A 86 -3.30 0.46 10.82
C THR A 86 -2.90 0.17 9.38
N ALA A 87 -1.67 -0.29 9.16
CA ALA A 87 -1.11 -0.53 7.83
C ALA A 87 -1.39 -1.94 7.32
N TYR A 88 -1.46 -2.11 6.00
CA TYR A 88 -1.72 -3.35 5.30
C TYR A 88 -0.63 -3.65 4.28
N PHE A 89 -0.15 -4.90 4.29
CA PHE A 89 0.73 -5.47 3.29
C PHE A 89 0.27 -6.88 2.93
N ASP A 90 0.63 -7.37 1.74
CA ASP A 90 0.35 -8.74 1.32
C ASP A 90 1.52 -9.38 0.59
N ASN A 91 1.39 -10.66 0.28
CA ASN A 91 2.45 -11.43 -0.38
C ASN A 91 2.28 -11.58 -1.89
N PHE A 92 1.55 -10.69 -2.57
CA PHE A 92 1.33 -10.84 -4.01
C PHE A 92 2.62 -10.60 -4.82
N VAL A 93 2.96 -11.53 -5.72
CA VAL A 93 4.23 -11.49 -6.49
C VAL A 93 4.36 -10.29 -7.43
N ASP A 94 3.25 -9.63 -7.78
CA ASP A 94 3.24 -8.47 -8.68
C ASP A 94 3.09 -7.13 -7.95
N GLY A 95 3.18 -7.15 -6.62
CA GLY A 95 3.03 -6.00 -5.73
C GLY A 95 1.67 -5.97 -5.05
N SER A 96 1.57 -5.32 -3.89
CA SER A 96 0.40 -5.50 -3.02
C SER A 96 -0.92 -4.99 -3.60
N ASP A 97 -1.96 -5.82 -3.46
CA ASP A 97 -3.35 -5.46 -3.77
C ASP A 97 -4.04 -4.94 -2.51
N THR A 98 -3.93 -3.63 -2.35
CA THR A 98 -4.47 -2.91 -1.19
C THR A 98 -5.96 -2.59 -1.34
N PHE A 99 -6.50 -2.63 -2.56
CA PHE A 99 -7.84 -2.09 -2.85
C PHE A 99 -8.92 -2.85 -2.09
N GLY A 100 -9.03 -4.16 -2.31
CA GLY A 100 -10.13 -4.96 -1.78
C GLY A 100 -10.24 -4.92 -0.25
N PRO A 101 -9.18 -5.29 0.49
CA PRO A 101 -9.22 -5.31 1.96
C PRO A 101 -9.43 -3.94 2.59
N VAL A 102 -8.75 -2.89 2.10
CA VAL A 102 -8.86 -1.55 2.68
C VAL A 102 -10.22 -0.93 2.36
N SER A 103 -10.69 -1.03 1.11
CA SER A 103 -12.01 -0.54 0.71
C SER A 103 -13.12 -1.21 1.53
N TYR A 104 -13.11 -2.54 1.63
CA TYR A 104 -14.14 -3.28 2.33
C TYR A 104 -14.18 -2.96 3.83
N LEU A 105 -13.03 -2.99 4.51
CA LEU A 105 -12.99 -2.75 5.95
C LEU A 105 -13.23 -1.29 6.33
N ALA A 106 -12.87 -0.32 5.47
CA ALA A 106 -13.24 1.08 5.68
C ALA A 106 -14.76 1.25 5.80
N ARG A 107 -15.54 0.56 4.94
CA ARG A 107 -17.01 0.54 5.05
C ARG A 107 -17.47 -0.16 6.33
N GLN A 108 -16.92 -1.34 6.60
CA GLN A 108 -17.37 -2.16 7.72
C GLN A 108 -17.13 -1.47 9.07
N LEU A 109 -16.00 -0.80 9.22
CA LEU A 109 -15.61 -0.07 10.42
C LEU A 109 -16.18 1.36 10.48
N GLY A 110 -16.74 1.86 9.38
CA GLY A 110 -17.20 3.25 9.29
C GLY A 110 -16.07 4.27 9.39
N CYS A 111 -14.87 3.94 8.89
CA CYS A 111 -13.68 4.79 8.98
C CYS A 111 -13.13 5.18 7.60
N ARG A 112 -12.06 6.00 7.58
CA ARG A 112 -11.33 6.31 6.35
C ARG A 112 -10.33 5.20 6.03
N GLY A 113 -10.29 4.81 4.76
CA GLY A 113 -9.20 4.03 4.19
C GLY A 113 -8.32 4.90 3.30
N PHE A 114 -7.04 4.58 3.23
CA PHE A 114 -6.10 5.24 2.33
C PHE A 114 -5.13 4.21 1.76
N ALA A 115 -4.92 4.23 0.45
CA ALA A 115 -3.92 3.40 -0.20
C ALA A 115 -3.00 4.27 -1.03
N ILE A 116 -1.71 4.00 -1.00
CA ILE A 116 -0.72 4.63 -1.85
C ILE A 116 -0.04 3.60 -2.73
N GLY A 117 0.35 4.02 -3.93
CA GLY A 117 1.22 3.28 -4.84
C GLY A 117 2.40 4.14 -5.26
N CYS A 118 3.61 3.65 -5.07
CA CYS A 118 4.83 4.30 -5.52
C CYS A 118 5.81 3.25 -6.04
N ARG A 119 5.78 3.03 -7.35
CA ARG A 119 6.58 2.02 -8.05
C ARG A 119 7.54 2.67 -9.04
N GLU A 120 8.84 2.54 -8.82
CA GLU A 120 9.82 2.95 -9.83
C GLU A 120 9.81 2.02 -11.04
N GLY A 121 9.93 2.61 -12.22
CA GLY A 121 9.99 1.88 -13.50
C GLY A 121 11.37 1.30 -13.75
N THR A 122 11.40 0.13 -14.38
CA THR A 122 12.62 -0.56 -14.84
C THR A 122 12.39 -1.02 -16.28
N PRO A 123 13.40 -1.54 -16.99
CA PRO A 123 13.17 -2.18 -18.28
C PRO A 123 12.17 -3.36 -18.24
N ALA A 124 11.94 -3.94 -17.05
CA ALA A 124 11.06 -5.08 -16.84
C ALA A 124 9.69 -4.72 -16.24
N ARG A 125 9.47 -3.46 -15.81
CA ARG A 125 8.18 -3.03 -15.22
C ARG A 125 7.93 -1.54 -15.39
N ASP A 126 6.66 -1.20 -15.55
CA ASP A 126 6.23 0.20 -15.66
C ASP A 126 6.24 0.94 -14.30
N ALA A 127 6.56 2.24 -14.35
CA ALA A 127 6.44 3.12 -13.20
C ALA A 127 4.98 3.46 -12.88
N ALA A 128 4.67 3.70 -11.60
CA ALA A 128 3.36 4.20 -11.20
C ALA A 128 3.42 5.04 -9.93
N ARG A 129 2.59 6.09 -9.87
CA ARG A 129 2.31 6.89 -8.69
C ARG A 129 0.82 6.97 -8.53
N SER A 130 0.29 6.60 -7.38
CA SER A 130 -1.15 6.67 -7.13
C SER A 130 -1.46 6.86 -5.66
N PHE A 131 -2.65 7.38 -5.40
CA PHE A 131 -3.31 7.19 -4.13
C PHE A 131 -4.81 7.01 -4.34
N ALA A 132 -5.45 6.32 -3.40
CA ALA A 132 -6.89 6.20 -3.31
C ALA A 132 -7.34 6.40 -1.85
N MET A 133 -8.46 7.09 -1.68
CA MET A 133 -9.13 7.29 -0.40
C MET A 133 -10.49 6.62 -0.43
N TYR A 134 -10.81 5.91 0.64
CA TYR A 134 -12.03 5.14 0.82
C TYR A 134 -12.82 5.70 2.01
N GLY A 135 -14.14 5.76 1.89
CA GLY A 135 -15.04 6.20 2.95
C GLY A 135 -15.91 5.09 3.52
N ALA A 136 -16.69 5.43 4.54
CA ALA A 136 -17.71 4.53 5.10
C ALA A 136 -18.87 4.28 4.11
N GLU A 137 -19.21 5.31 3.34
CA GLU A 137 -20.40 5.34 2.50
C GLU A 137 -20.14 4.86 1.07
N GLN A 138 -21.21 4.38 0.44
CA GLN A 138 -21.19 4.06 -0.99
C GLN A 138 -21.06 5.33 -1.83
N THR A 139 -20.19 5.30 -2.84
CA THR A 139 -20.06 6.33 -3.88
C THR A 139 -20.45 5.74 -5.25
N ASP A 140 -20.32 6.52 -6.32
CA ASP A 140 -20.58 6.05 -7.69
C ASP A 140 -19.72 4.83 -8.07
N TRP A 141 -18.53 4.71 -7.47
CA TRP A 141 -17.68 3.53 -7.60
C TRP A 141 -17.28 2.99 -6.22
N LEU A 142 -18.04 1.99 -5.76
CA LEU A 142 -17.88 1.32 -4.47
C LEU A 142 -17.93 2.31 -3.30
N ASN A 143 -16.83 2.60 -2.62
CA ASN A 143 -16.73 3.61 -1.56
C ASN A 143 -15.53 4.54 -1.80
N VAL A 144 -15.11 4.68 -3.05
CA VAL A 144 -13.94 5.49 -3.40
C VAL A 144 -14.33 6.96 -3.38
N VAL A 145 -13.72 7.70 -2.45
CA VAL A 145 -13.92 9.13 -2.25
C VAL A 145 -13.04 9.94 -3.19
N ARG A 146 -11.79 9.49 -3.36
CA ARG A 146 -10.79 10.15 -4.18
C ARG A 146 -9.83 9.11 -4.75
N SER A 147 -9.50 9.21 -6.04
CA SER A 147 -8.44 8.40 -6.65
C SER A 147 -7.65 9.26 -7.63
N VAL A 148 -6.32 9.19 -7.55
CA VAL A 148 -5.41 9.89 -8.46
C VAL A 148 -4.30 8.93 -8.85
N ALA A 149 -4.00 8.83 -10.14
CA ALA A 149 -2.88 8.04 -10.62
C ALA A 149 -2.17 8.70 -11.81
N ALA A 150 -0.84 8.66 -11.76
CA ALA A 150 0.04 8.78 -12.91
C ALA A 150 0.68 7.41 -13.13
N VAL A 151 0.30 6.71 -14.20
CA VAL A 151 0.76 5.34 -14.45
C VAL A 151 1.46 5.29 -15.79
N GLN A 152 2.57 4.57 -15.86
CA GLN A 152 3.20 4.22 -17.11
C GLN A 152 2.57 2.91 -17.62
N GLU A 153 2.23 2.86 -18.89
CA GLU A 153 1.75 1.67 -19.60
C GLU A 153 2.47 1.64 -20.95
N ASP A 154 3.23 0.57 -21.21
CA ASP A 154 4.03 0.41 -22.42
C ASP A 154 4.91 1.64 -22.72
N GLY A 155 5.53 2.18 -21.67
CA GLY A 155 6.40 3.36 -21.76
C GLY A 155 5.66 4.70 -21.84
N ARG A 156 4.33 4.74 -21.94
CA ARG A 156 3.53 5.97 -22.03
C ARG A 156 2.87 6.28 -20.70
N TRP A 157 2.90 7.56 -20.31
CA TRP A 157 2.27 8.00 -19.07
C TRP A 157 0.80 8.38 -19.29
N THR A 158 -0.07 7.79 -18.49
CA THR A 158 -1.50 8.09 -18.41
C THR A 158 -1.81 8.78 -17.08
N TRP A 159 -2.81 9.66 -17.10
CA TRP A 159 -3.26 10.42 -15.93
C TRP A 159 -4.73 10.14 -15.66
N SER A 160 -5.06 9.86 -14.41
CA SER A 160 -6.44 9.76 -13.95
C SER A 160 -6.60 10.49 -12.61
N ALA A 161 -7.74 11.17 -12.46
CA ALA A 161 -8.15 11.81 -11.22
C ALA A 161 -9.67 11.77 -11.13
N GLN A 162 -10.21 11.13 -10.11
CA GLN A 162 -11.64 10.93 -9.89
C GLN A 162 -12.02 11.31 -8.46
N GLY A 163 -13.24 11.80 -8.24
CA GLY A 163 -13.69 12.32 -6.95
C GLY A 163 -13.18 13.72 -6.64
N ALA A 164 -13.67 14.31 -5.55
CA ALA A 164 -13.35 15.68 -5.15
C ALA A 164 -11.91 15.77 -4.60
N PRO A 165 -11.12 16.77 -5.04
CA PRO A 165 -9.80 17.00 -4.46
C PRO A 165 -9.85 17.23 -2.95
N GLN A 166 -8.89 16.64 -2.24
CA GLN A 166 -8.74 16.76 -0.79
C GLN A 166 -7.93 18.01 -0.42
N PRO A 167 -8.13 18.59 0.78
CA PRO A 167 -7.46 19.83 1.18
C PRO A 167 -5.93 19.78 1.19
N PHE A 168 -5.34 18.59 1.27
CA PHE A 168 -3.89 18.39 1.26
C PHE A 168 -3.29 18.28 -0.16
N GLU A 169 -4.11 18.16 -1.20
CA GLU A 169 -3.63 17.99 -2.57
C GLU A 169 -3.10 19.32 -3.16
N ASP A 170 -1.92 19.29 -3.78
CA ASP A 170 -1.46 20.37 -4.66
C ASP A 170 -2.01 20.13 -6.08
N VAL A 171 -3.28 20.47 -6.26
CA VAL A 171 -4.00 20.28 -7.54
C VAL A 171 -3.44 21.10 -8.69
N THR A 172 -2.62 22.13 -8.42
CA THR A 172 -2.00 22.95 -9.47
C THR A 172 -1.04 22.11 -10.33
N THR A 173 -0.45 21.09 -9.73
CA THR A 173 0.51 20.18 -10.37
C THR A 173 -0.16 19.27 -11.40
N TYR A 174 -1.48 19.04 -11.29
CA TYR A 174 -2.22 18.12 -12.16
C TYR A 174 -2.37 18.63 -13.59
N GLN A 175 -2.10 19.91 -13.81
CA GLN A 175 -2.10 20.54 -15.13
C GLN A 175 -0.71 20.60 -15.79
N ARG A 176 0.33 20.05 -15.13
CA ARG A 176 1.69 20.01 -15.71
C ARG A 176 1.71 19.28 -17.04
N ARG A 177 2.57 19.76 -17.94
CA ARG A 177 2.71 19.21 -19.31
C ARG A 177 3.12 17.75 -19.31
N LEU A 178 4.08 17.37 -18.47
CA LEU A 178 4.55 15.99 -18.34
C LEU A 178 3.73 15.28 -17.28
N VAL A 179 3.06 14.18 -17.65
CA VAL A 179 2.19 13.42 -16.75
C VAL A 179 2.95 12.89 -15.53
N ARG A 180 4.17 12.39 -15.72
CA ARG A 180 5.04 11.91 -14.63
C ARG A 180 5.34 12.97 -13.56
N ASP A 181 5.20 14.25 -13.90
CA ASP A 181 5.45 15.37 -12.98
C ASP A 181 4.18 15.84 -12.26
N ARG A 182 3.01 15.29 -12.60
CA ARG A 182 1.70 15.63 -12.00
C ARG A 182 1.47 14.99 -10.63
N LEU A 183 2.15 13.88 -10.35
CA LEU A 183 2.15 13.24 -9.03
C LEU A 183 3.53 12.64 -8.80
N THR A 184 4.29 13.22 -7.87
CA THR A 184 5.66 12.80 -7.58
C THR A 184 5.73 11.99 -6.29
N PRO A 185 6.80 11.20 -6.07
CA PRO A 185 7.01 10.54 -4.79
C PRO A 185 6.98 11.51 -3.59
N GLY A 186 7.60 12.69 -3.74
CA GLY A 186 7.60 13.73 -2.69
C GLY A 186 6.20 14.28 -2.39
N MET A 187 5.33 14.39 -3.39
CA MET A 187 3.92 14.75 -3.18
C MET A 187 3.18 13.64 -2.43
N LEU A 188 3.38 12.36 -2.78
CA LEU A 188 2.77 11.25 -2.03
C LEU A 188 3.21 11.25 -0.56
N ALA A 189 4.49 11.49 -0.28
CA ALA A 189 4.99 11.63 1.08
C ALA A 189 4.33 12.81 1.81
N ALA A 190 4.20 13.98 1.16
CA ALA A 190 3.53 15.14 1.73
C ALA A 190 2.03 14.90 1.99
N TYR A 191 1.33 14.23 1.07
CA TYR A 191 -0.08 13.89 1.23
C TYR A 191 -0.31 12.89 2.36
N CYS A 192 0.57 11.89 2.49
CA CYS A 192 0.58 11.00 3.65
C CYS A 192 0.82 11.77 4.95
N GLY A 193 1.80 12.67 4.96
CA GLY A 193 2.14 13.49 6.13
C GLY A 193 0.96 14.35 6.60
N ALA A 194 0.17 14.91 5.67
CA ALA A 194 -1.04 15.65 6.01
C ALA A 194 -2.14 14.81 6.68
N LEU A 195 -2.09 13.47 6.51
CA LEU A 195 -2.96 12.50 7.16
C LEU A 195 -2.34 11.90 8.44
N GLY A 196 -1.13 12.32 8.81
CA GLY A 196 -0.38 11.74 9.92
C GLY A 196 0.29 10.40 9.60
N ILE A 197 0.38 10.02 8.32
CA ILE A 197 0.99 8.77 7.86
C ILE A 197 2.44 9.06 7.43
N ARG A 198 3.39 8.24 7.90
CA ARG A 198 4.80 8.29 7.48
C ARG A 198 5.20 6.96 6.84
N PRO A 199 4.77 6.70 5.58
CA PRO A 199 4.85 5.36 5.01
C PRO A 199 6.28 4.87 4.76
N PHE A 200 7.23 5.80 4.61
CA PHE A 200 8.64 5.52 4.30
C PHE A 200 9.56 5.60 5.53
N ASP A 201 8.99 5.79 6.71
CA ASP A 201 9.72 5.86 7.98
C ASP A 201 9.46 4.58 8.77
N GLU A 202 10.48 3.73 8.95
CA GLU A 202 10.34 2.48 9.70
C GLU A 202 9.86 2.70 11.14
N SER A 203 10.20 3.85 11.75
CA SER A 203 9.77 4.19 13.13
C SER A 203 8.28 4.52 13.24
N PHE A 204 7.58 4.70 12.11
CA PHE A 204 6.14 4.89 12.08
C PHE A 204 5.39 3.61 12.45
N TYR A 205 5.95 2.44 12.15
CA TYR A 205 5.31 1.15 12.32
C TYR A 205 5.59 0.60 13.72
N GLY A 206 4.53 0.14 14.37
CA GLY A 206 4.56 -0.49 15.68
C GLY A 206 5.12 -1.92 15.62
N ALA A 207 5.22 -2.54 16.79
CA ALA A 207 5.78 -3.88 16.90
C ALA A 207 4.73 -4.99 16.70
N ALA A 208 3.44 -4.67 16.80
CA ALA A 208 2.37 -5.65 16.66
C ALA A 208 1.93 -5.83 15.20
N GLY A 209 1.72 -7.08 14.80
CA GLY A 209 1.09 -7.42 13.54
C GLY A 209 0.20 -8.65 13.64
N GLN A 210 -0.74 -8.76 12.71
CA GLN A 210 -1.61 -9.91 12.57
C GLN A 210 -1.48 -10.45 11.15
N ILE A 211 -0.89 -11.62 11.00
CA ILE A 211 -0.85 -12.30 9.71
C ILE A 211 -2.07 -13.19 9.56
N THR A 212 -2.69 -13.12 8.39
CA THR A 212 -3.80 -13.97 7.98
C THR A 212 -3.42 -14.68 6.69
N GLN A 213 -3.66 -15.99 6.66
CA GLN A 213 -3.35 -16.87 5.53
C GLN A 213 -4.60 -17.56 5.03
N ASN A 214 -4.82 -17.57 3.72
CA ASN A 214 -5.73 -18.49 3.07
C ASN A 214 -5.11 -19.90 3.08
N ILE A 215 -5.76 -20.84 3.75
CA ILE A 215 -5.32 -22.23 3.91
C ILE A 215 -6.04 -23.20 2.96
N ARG A 216 -6.93 -22.70 2.09
CA ARG A 216 -7.53 -23.56 1.06
C ARG A 216 -6.48 -23.91 0.01
N ALA A 217 -6.55 -25.15 -0.49
CA ALA A 217 -5.70 -25.59 -1.58
C ALA A 217 -5.99 -24.73 -2.81
N MET A 218 -5.01 -23.91 -3.19
CA MET A 218 -5.02 -23.18 -4.45
C MET A 218 -4.28 -24.03 -5.48
N GLN A 219 -4.92 -24.32 -6.60
CA GLN A 219 -4.27 -25.00 -7.72
C GLN A 219 -3.37 -24.00 -8.45
N ASN A 220 -2.23 -24.48 -8.97
CA ASN A 220 -1.31 -23.69 -9.80
C ASN A 220 -0.79 -22.39 -9.15
N VAL A 221 -0.48 -22.42 -7.85
CA VAL A 221 0.11 -21.27 -7.14
C VAL A 221 1.54 -21.06 -7.63
N ARG A 222 1.78 -19.94 -8.28
CA ARG A 222 3.14 -19.44 -8.50
C ARG A 222 3.70 -19.00 -7.16
N THR A 223 4.89 -19.48 -6.82
CA THR A 223 5.60 -19.13 -5.59
C THR A 223 6.99 -18.63 -5.94
N GLU A 224 7.38 -17.46 -5.41
CA GLU A 224 8.70 -16.86 -5.64
C GLU A 224 9.33 -16.44 -4.32
N THR A 225 10.65 -16.61 -4.20
CA THR A 225 11.40 -15.89 -3.17
C THR A 225 11.36 -14.38 -3.47
N LEU A 226 11.61 -13.55 -2.45
CA LEU A 226 11.71 -12.10 -2.66
C LEU A 226 12.76 -11.77 -3.72
N GLN A 227 13.91 -12.45 -3.70
CA GLN A 227 14.97 -12.26 -4.69
C GLN A 227 14.50 -12.59 -6.12
N GLN A 228 13.81 -13.72 -6.32
CA GLN A 228 13.30 -14.11 -7.63
C GLN A 228 12.30 -13.07 -8.18
N ALA A 229 11.38 -12.59 -7.33
CA ALA A 229 10.45 -11.55 -7.72
C ALA A 229 11.17 -10.24 -8.07
N ARG A 230 12.14 -9.82 -7.25
CA ARG A 230 12.96 -8.62 -7.52
C ARG A 230 13.71 -8.70 -8.84
N ALA A 231 14.36 -9.84 -9.13
CA ALA A 231 15.07 -10.08 -10.37
C ALA A 231 14.13 -9.94 -11.58
N ARG A 232 12.95 -10.56 -11.50
CA ARG A 232 11.92 -10.45 -12.55
C ARG A 232 11.43 -9.02 -12.75
N HIS A 233 11.35 -8.24 -11.67
CA HIS A 233 10.98 -6.82 -11.71
C HIS A 233 12.14 -5.89 -12.08
N GLY A 234 13.36 -6.41 -12.28
CA GLY A 234 14.55 -5.63 -12.62
C GLY A 234 15.07 -4.74 -11.48
N LEU A 235 15.00 -5.23 -10.24
CA LEU A 235 15.34 -4.48 -9.01
C LEU A 235 16.67 -4.94 -8.35
N GLU A 236 17.59 -5.51 -9.13
CA GLU A 236 18.91 -5.95 -8.64
C GLU A 236 19.93 -4.82 -8.63
#